data_AF-A0A7J9H6A3-F1
#
_entry.id   AF-A0A7J9H6A3-F1
#
_cell.length_a   1.000
_cell.length_b   1.000
_cell.length_c   1.000
_cell.angle_alpha   90.00
_cell.angle_beta   90.00
_cell.angle_gamma   90.00
#
_symmetry.space_group_name_H-M   'P 1'
#
loop_
_entity.id
_entity.type
_entity.pdbx_description
1 polymer ?
#
loop_
_entity_poly.entity_id
_entity_poly.type
_entity_poly.pdbx_seq_one_letter_code
_entity_poly.pdbx_strand_id
1 'polypeptide(L)'
;MSLRPSARTEVRRNRYKVAVDAEEGRRRREDNMVEIRKNKREENLLKKRREGLLAQQPQPQQQQMLSSGVGSENKLESLPAMVVGVWSHDKNAQLEATTQFRKLLSIERSPPINEVVQAGVVPRFVEFLNRDDFPQLQ
;
A
#
# COMPACT_ATOMS: atom_id res chain seq x y z
N MET A 1 51.47 24.25 -41.25
CA MET A 1 50.86 23.07 -41.89
C MET A 1 50.59 22.02 -40.83
N SER A 2 49.34 21.54 -40.76
CA SER A 2 48.82 20.20 -40.35
C SER A 2 49.71 19.27 -39.50
N LEU A 3 49.26 18.58 -38.44
CA LEU A 3 48.08 17.71 -38.36
C LEU A 3 47.67 17.53 -36.88
N ARG A 4 46.41 17.82 -36.55
CA ARG A 4 45.78 17.36 -35.30
C ARG A 4 45.67 15.82 -35.35
N PRO A 5 46.15 15.07 -34.34
CA PRO A 5 45.95 13.63 -34.30
C PRO A 5 44.45 13.32 -34.20
N SER A 6 43.92 12.77 -35.29
CA SER A 6 42.51 12.40 -35.48
C SER A 6 42.07 11.26 -34.55
N ALA A 7 40.75 11.16 -34.31
CA ALA A 7 40.02 10.06 -33.67
C ALA A 7 40.53 8.64 -34.00
N ARG A 8 41.20 8.48 -35.15
CA ARG A 8 41.91 7.27 -35.57
C ARG A 8 42.95 6.78 -34.54
N THR A 9 43.57 7.68 -33.78
CA THR A 9 44.54 7.36 -32.73
C THR A 9 43.85 6.84 -31.45
N GLU A 10 42.70 7.40 -31.08
CA GLU A 10 41.88 6.93 -29.95
C GLU A 10 41.30 5.55 -30.22
N VAL A 11 40.75 5.32 -31.42
CA VAL A 11 40.23 4.01 -31.84
C VAL A 11 41.30 2.92 -31.77
N ARG A 12 42.55 3.24 -32.16
CA ARG A 12 43.68 2.30 -32.08
C ARG A 12 44.09 2.01 -30.64
N ARG A 13 44.02 3.00 -29.74
CA ARG A 13 44.32 2.86 -28.31
C ARG A 13 43.28 1.98 -27.61
N ASN A 14 41.99 2.18 -27.90
CA ASN A 14 40.88 1.39 -27.36
C ASN A 14 40.88 -0.08 -27.82
N ARG A 15 41.50 -0.39 -28.97
CA ARG A 15 41.67 -1.79 -29.43
C ARG A 15 42.80 -2.55 -28.76
N TYR A 16 43.85 -1.87 -28.30
CA TYR A 16 45.05 -2.52 -27.77
C TYR A 16 45.07 -2.63 -26.25
N LYS A 17 44.28 -1.80 -25.55
CA LYS A 17 43.94 -1.98 -24.14
C LYS A 17 42.43 -1.93 -24.02
N VAL A 18 41.82 -2.97 -23.44
CA VAL A 18 40.41 -2.94 -23.04
C VAL A 18 40.28 -1.90 -21.93
N ALA A 19 40.11 -0.65 -22.33
CA ALA A 19 39.72 0.41 -21.42
C ALA A 19 38.22 0.23 -21.17
N VAL A 20 37.82 0.21 -19.91
CA VAL A 20 36.41 0.29 -19.54
C VAL A 20 35.90 1.60 -20.12
N ASP A 21 35.03 1.52 -21.14
CA ASP A 21 34.44 2.70 -21.75
C ASP A 21 33.53 3.36 -20.72
N ALA A 22 33.96 4.53 -20.24
CA ALA A 22 33.24 5.29 -19.22
C ALA A 22 31.83 5.69 -19.71
N GLU A 23 31.66 5.89 -21.01
CA GLU A 23 30.37 6.19 -21.63
C GLU A 23 29.48 4.95 -21.64
N GLU A 24 30.03 3.77 -21.92
CA GLU A 24 29.30 2.50 -21.83
C GLU A 24 28.87 2.20 -20.39
N GLY A 25 29.73 2.45 -19.40
CA GLY A 25 29.39 2.32 -17.98
C GLY A 25 28.32 3.31 -17.51
N ARG A 26 28.25 4.51 -18.10
CA ARG A 26 27.18 5.47 -17.86
C ARG A 26 25.86 4.98 -18.43
N ARG A 27 25.84 4.58 -19.70
CA ARG A 27 24.66 4.03 -20.37
C ARG A 27 24.08 2.83 -19.62
N ARG A 28 24.92 1.87 -19.22
CA ARG A 28 24.48 0.70 -18.43
C ARG A 28 23.77 1.09 -17.12
N ARG A 29 24.23 2.15 -16.44
CA ARG A 29 23.57 2.64 -15.20
C ARG A 29 22.22 3.27 -15.49
N GLU A 30 22.13 4.05 -16.56
CA GLU A 30 20.88 4.70 -16.99
C GLU A 30 19.84 3.67 -17.43
N ASP A 31 20.26 2.69 -18.23
CA ASP A 31 19.41 1.59 -18.72
C ASP A 31 18.88 0.74 -17.56
N ASN A 32 19.75 0.37 -16.62
CA ASN A 32 19.36 -0.40 -15.43
C ASN A 32 18.34 0.37 -14.55
N MET A 33 18.55 1.68 -14.38
CA MET A 33 17.61 2.50 -13.60
C MET A 33 16.23 2.60 -14.29
N VAL A 34 16.21 2.73 -15.62
CA VAL A 34 14.96 2.76 -16.39
C VAL A 34 14.26 1.40 -16.34
N GLU A 35 15.01 0.31 -16.44
CA GLU A 35 14.51 -1.06 -16.34
C GLU A 35 13.88 -1.32 -14.96
N ILE A 36 14.55 -0.96 -13.86
CA ILE A 36 13.99 -1.06 -12.50
C ILE A 36 12.68 -0.29 -12.39
N ARG A 37 12.60 0.93 -12.93
CA ARG A 37 11.38 1.74 -12.91
C ARG A 37 10.25 1.11 -13.71
N LYS A 38 10.55 0.54 -14.88
CA LYS A 38 9.57 -0.18 -15.72
C LYS A 38 9.07 -1.44 -15.02
N ASN A 39 9.97 -2.26 -14.48
CA ASN A 39 9.63 -3.48 -13.75
C ASN A 39 8.77 -3.16 -12.52
N LYS A 40 9.12 -2.12 -11.75
CA LYS A 40 8.30 -1.68 -10.60
C LYS A 40 6.90 -1.20 -11.03
N ARG A 41 6.79 -0.51 -12.16
CA ARG A 41 5.49 -0.10 -12.72
C ARG A 41 4.68 -1.31 -13.16
N GLU A 42 5.30 -2.27 -13.85
CA GLU A 42 4.66 -3.50 -14.31
C GLU A 42 4.22 -4.38 -13.15
N GLU A 43 5.06 -4.55 -12.13
CA GLU A 43 4.74 -5.30 -10.91
C GLU A 43 3.53 -4.70 -10.19
N ASN A 44 3.48 -3.37 -10.05
CA ASN A 44 2.33 -2.68 -9.47
C ASN A 44 1.05 -2.86 -10.31
N LEU A 45 1.17 -2.86 -11.64
CA LEU A 45 0.04 -3.11 -12.52
C LEU A 45 -0.44 -4.57 -12.43
N LEU A 46 0.50 -5.51 -12.31
CA LEU A 46 0.21 -6.93 -12.16
C LEU A 46 -0.49 -7.22 -10.82
N LYS A 47 -0.08 -6.58 -9.73
CA LYS A 47 -0.77 -6.64 -8.43
C LYS A 47 -2.22 -6.19 -8.54
N LYS A 48 -2.48 -5.04 -9.16
CA LYS A 48 -3.84 -4.55 -9.43
C LYS A 48 -4.67 -5.51 -10.28
N ARG A 49 -4.07 -6.14 -11.32
CA ARG A 49 -4.77 -7.15 -12.14
C ARG A 49 -5.07 -8.43 -11.37
N ARG A 50 -4.16 -8.91 -10.52
CA ARG A 50 -4.35 -10.11 -9.70
C ARG A 50 -5.44 -9.91 -8.66
N GLU A 51 -5.46 -8.75 -8.02
CA GLU A 51 -6.51 -8.34 -7.08
C GLU A 51 -7.89 -8.27 -7.79
N GLY A 52 -7.94 -7.78 -9.04
CA GLY A 52 -9.18 -7.76 -9.83
C GLY A 52 -9.69 -9.14 -10.30
N LEU A 53 -8.83 -10.17 -10.39
CA LEU A 53 -9.20 -11.49 -10.91
C LEU A 53 -9.69 -12.48 -9.83
N LEU A 54 -9.35 -12.25 -8.56
CA LEU A 54 -9.77 -13.10 -7.44
C LEU A 54 -11.21 -12.82 -6.97
N ALA A 55 -11.86 -11.76 -7.49
CA ALA A 55 -13.23 -11.38 -7.16
C ALA A 55 -14.32 -12.25 -7.82
N GLN A 56 -13.99 -13.40 -8.44
CA GLN A 56 -14.97 -14.21 -9.18
C GLN A 56 -14.85 -15.74 -9.01
N GLN A 57 -14.56 -16.22 -7.81
CA GLN A 57 -14.67 -17.66 -7.47
C GLN A 57 -15.17 -17.84 -6.02
N PRO A 58 -16.33 -18.47 -5.79
CA PRO A 58 -16.75 -18.87 -4.46
C PRO A 58 -16.26 -20.29 -4.15
N GLN A 59 -15.40 -20.44 -3.13
CA GLN A 59 -15.17 -21.73 -2.46
C GLN A 59 -14.93 -21.56 -0.95
N PRO A 60 -15.34 -22.54 -0.11
CA PRO A 60 -15.50 -22.35 1.34
C PRO A 60 -14.32 -22.85 2.20
N GLN A 61 -14.17 -22.16 3.34
CA GLN A 61 -13.72 -22.57 4.68
C GLN A 61 -12.31 -23.14 4.98
N GLN A 62 -11.80 -22.62 6.11
CA GLN A 62 -10.73 -23.10 7.02
C GLN A 62 -9.27 -22.88 6.58
N GLN A 63 -8.59 -21.90 7.18
CA GLN A 63 -7.71 -22.16 8.33
C GLN A 63 -7.22 -20.85 8.98
N GLN A 64 -7.31 -20.78 10.31
CA GLN A 64 -6.61 -19.80 11.14
C GLN A 64 -5.11 -19.92 10.92
N MET A 65 -4.46 -18.86 10.41
CA MET A 65 -3.06 -18.56 10.69
C MET A 65 -2.84 -17.06 10.46
N LEU A 66 -2.21 -16.43 11.44
CA LEU A 66 -1.88 -15.01 11.51
C LEU A 66 -1.21 -14.54 10.21
N SER A 67 -1.91 -13.70 9.45
CA SER A 67 -1.37 -13.05 8.25
C SER A 67 -1.85 -11.60 8.21
N SER A 68 -0.92 -10.71 8.53
CA SER A 68 -1.03 -9.26 8.69
C SER A 68 -1.35 -8.49 7.39
N GLY A 69 -2.04 -9.11 6.43
CA GLY A 69 -2.35 -8.52 5.13
C GLY A 69 -3.73 -8.87 4.55
N VAL A 70 -4.48 -9.80 5.16
CA VAL A 70 -5.80 -10.27 4.68
C VAL A 70 -6.95 -9.81 5.61
N GLY A 71 -6.66 -8.89 6.54
CA GLY A 71 -7.60 -8.46 7.57
C GLY A 71 -8.56 -7.35 7.16
N SER A 72 -8.30 -6.66 6.04
CA SER A 72 -9.04 -5.46 5.65
C SER A 72 -10.44 -5.79 5.10
N GLU A 73 -10.52 -6.77 4.20
CA GLU A 73 -11.76 -7.13 3.49
C GLU A 73 -12.80 -7.73 4.45
N ASN A 74 -12.40 -8.69 5.29
CA ASN A 74 -13.30 -9.30 6.28
C ASN A 74 -13.83 -8.30 7.32
N LYS A 75 -13.06 -7.24 7.66
CA LYS A 75 -13.52 -6.23 8.61
C LYS A 75 -14.49 -5.23 7.99
N LEU A 76 -14.37 -4.96 6.69
CA LEU A 76 -15.33 -4.12 5.95
C LEU A 76 -16.72 -4.76 5.91
N GLU A 77 -16.82 -6.09 5.83
CA GLU A 77 -18.11 -6.80 5.93
C GLU A 77 -18.80 -6.58 7.29
N SER A 78 -18.02 -6.40 8.37
CA SER A 78 -18.55 -6.13 9.72
C SER A 78 -18.93 -4.66 9.95
N LEU A 79 -18.65 -3.76 9.00
CA LEU A 79 -18.87 -2.32 9.13
C LEU A 79 -20.33 -1.97 9.46
N PRO A 80 -21.36 -2.53 8.79
CA PRO A 80 -22.75 -2.26 9.14
C PRO A 80 -23.10 -2.62 10.60
N ALA A 81 -22.58 -3.74 11.11
CA ALA A 81 -22.82 -4.16 12.50
C ALA A 81 -22.15 -3.23 13.50
N MET A 82 -20.92 -2.77 13.23
CA MET A 82 -20.23 -1.79 14.06
C MET A 82 -20.99 -0.45 14.09
N VAL A 83 -21.53 0.01 12.96
CA VAL A 83 -22.37 1.22 12.90
C VAL A 83 -23.56 1.07 13.84
N VAL A 84 -24.30 -0.04 13.76
CA VAL A 84 -25.44 -0.30 14.66
C VAL A 84 -25.01 -0.27 16.13
N GLY A 85 -23.85 -0.84 16.48
CA GLY A 85 -23.33 -0.80 17.85
C GLY A 85 -23.04 0.62 18.36
N VAL A 86 -22.46 1.48 17.51
CA VAL A 86 -22.17 2.90 17.84
C VAL A 86 -23.45 3.70 18.07
N TRP A 87 -24.51 3.40 17.32
CA TRP A 87 -25.82 4.06 17.47
C TRP A 87 -26.74 3.40 18.51
N SER A 88 -26.32 2.29 19.12
CA SER A 88 -27.07 1.61 20.19
C SER A 88 -27.21 2.50 21.43
N HIS A 89 -28.15 2.16 22.31
CA HIS A 89 -28.31 2.77 23.63
C HIS A 89 -27.55 2.01 24.73
N ASP A 90 -27.06 0.80 24.43
CA ASP A 90 -26.26 0.01 25.34
C ASP A 90 -24.80 0.51 25.36
N LYS A 91 -24.30 0.85 26.56
CA LYS A 91 -22.94 1.34 26.77
C LYS A 91 -21.89 0.30 26.36
N ASN A 92 -22.15 -0.99 26.61
CA ASN A 92 -21.21 -2.05 26.27
C ASN A 92 -21.10 -2.24 24.75
N ALA A 93 -22.23 -2.26 24.05
CA ALA A 93 -22.26 -2.30 22.58
C ALA A 93 -21.54 -1.08 21.95
N GLN A 94 -21.72 0.12 22.50
CA GLN A 94 -21.02 1.32 22.05
C GLN A 94 -19.50 1.18 22.20
N LEU A 95 -19.04 0.70 23.36
CA LEU A 95 -17.62 0.52 23.66
C LEU A 95 -16.99 -0.55 22.76
N GLU A 96 -17.67 -1.67 22.57
CA GLU A 96 -17.21 -2.75 21.72
C GLU A 96 -17.05 -2.26 20.28
N ALA A 97 -18.11 -1.64 19.72
CA ALA A 97 -18.09 -1.15 18.35
C ALA A 97 -17.01 -0.07 18.14
N THR A 98 -16.88 0.87 19.08
CA THR A 98 -15.84 1.93 19.03
C THR A 98 -14.43 1.33 19.08
N THR A 99 -14.23 0.29 19.90
CA THR A 99 -12.96 -0.45 19.95
C THR A 99 -12.66 -1.15 18.62
N GLN A 100 -13.67 -1.72 17.98
CA GLN A 100 -13.51 -2.34 16.66
C GLN A 100 -13.16 -1.30 15.59
N PHE A 101 -13.79 -0.13 15.59
CA PHE A 101 -13.42 1.00 14.71
C PHE A 101 -11.97 1.46 14.95
N ARG A 102 -11.54 1.60 16.22
CA ARG A 102 -10.15 1.94 16.56
C ARG A 102 -9.17 0.92 15.98
N LYS A 103 -9.45 -0.38 16.12
CA LYS A 103 -8.65 -1.47 15.56
C LYS A 103 -8.64 -1.45 14.03
N LEU A 104 -9.77 -1.18 13.39
CA LEU A 104 -9.90 -1.08 11.94
C LEU A 104 -9.07 0.07 11.36
N LEU A 105 -9.08 1.22 12.02
CA LEU A 105 -8.34 2.41 11.58
C LEU A 105 -6.85 2.37 11.96
N SER A 106 -6.45 1.51 12.88
CA SER A 106 -5.05 1.29 13.28
C SER A 106 -4.28 0.34 12.34
N ILE A 107 -4.85 -0.02 11.20
CA ILE A 107 -4.17 -0.86 10.20
C ILE A 107 -3.03 -0.05 9.55
N GLU A 108 -1.84 -0.65 9.50
CA GLU A 108 -0.60 0.02 9.07
C GLU A 108 -0.65 0.53 7.62
N ARG A 109 -1.29 -0.24 6.72
CA ARG A 109 -1.35 0.09 5.29
C ARG A 109 -2.78 0.34 4.86
N SER A 110 -3.00 1.53 4.30
CA SER A 110 -4.26 1.93 3.65
C SER A 110 -5.50 1.62 4.52
N PRO A 111 -5.63 2.23 5.71
CA PRO A 111 -6.82 2.07 6.53
C PRO A 111 -8.07 2.60 5.81
N PRO A 112 -9.25 1.98 6.01
CA PRO A 112 -10.49 2.32 5.30
C PRO A 112 -11.15 3.58 5.87
N ILE A 113 -10.45 4.71 5.79
CA ILE A 113 -10.88 5.99 6.36
C ILE A 113 -12.13 6.50 5.64
N ASN A 114 -12.16 6.41 4.31
CA ASN A 114 -13.25 6.95 3.51
C ASN A 114 -14.56 6.21 3.77
N GLU A 115 -14.48 4.89 3.91
CA GLU A 115 -15.61 4.01 4.20
C GLU A 115 -16.19 4.31 5.58
N VAL A 116 -15.33 4.54 6.59
CA VAL A 116 -15.78 4.95 7.93
C VAL A 116 -16.42 6.34 7.93
N VAL A 117 -15.88 7.29 7.16
CA VAL A 117 -16.47 8.62 7.01
C VAL A 117 -17.84 8.54 6.33
N GLN A 118 -17.95 7.77 5.24
CA GLN A 118 -19.21 7.55 4.51
C GLN A 118 -20.26 6.84 5.36
N ALA A 119 -19.85 5.98 6.29
CA ALA A 119 -20.74 5.34 7.25
C ALA A 119 -21.36 6.31 8.28
N GLY A 120 -20.90 7.56 8.33
CA GLY A 120 -21.55 8.62 9.10
C GLY A 120 -21.35 8.53 10.62
N VAL A 121 -20.37 7.76 11.10
CA VAL A 121 -20.13 7.55 12.54
C VAL A 121 -19.30 8.66 13.20
N VAL A 122 -18.67 9.55 12.41
CA VAL A 122 -17.78 10.61 12.92
C VAL A 122 -18.47 11.57 13.91
N PRO A 123 -19.68 12.12 13.64
CA PRO A 123 -20.37 12.98 14.61
C PRO A 123 -20.61 12.28 15.95
N ARG A 124 -20.90 10.97 15.91
CA ARG A 124 -21.14 10.16 17.10
C ARG A 124 -19.87 9.93 17.93
N PHE A 125 -18.72 9.73 17.29
CA PHE A 125 -17.45 9.67 18.01
C PHE A 125 -17.11 11.00 18.70
N VAL A 126 -17.44 12.13 18.08
CA VAL A 126 -17.26 13.45 18.72
C VAL A 126 -18.16 13.58 19.95
N GLU A 127 -19.40 13.09 19.91
CA GLU A 127 -20.27 13.04 21.09
C GLU A 127 -19.66 12.19 22.21
N PHE A 128 -19.03 11.05 21.89
CA PHE A 128 -18.38 10.17 22.87
C PHE A 128 -17.22 10.85 23.62
N LEU A 129 -16.49 11.74 22.96
CA LEU A 129 -15.43 12.54 23.59
C LEU A 129 -15.94 13.50 24.67
N ASN A 130 -17.22 13.85 24.67
CA ASN A 130 -17.83 14.71 25.68
C ASN A 130 -18.48 13.91 26.84
N ARG A 131 -18.39 12.57 26.84
CA ARG A 131 -18.98 11.73 27.88
C ARG A 131 -18.04 11.52 29.06
N ASP A 132 -18.08 12.46 30.01
CA ASP A 132 -17.36 12.35 31.29
C ASP A 132 -17.85 11.16 32.13
N ASP A 133 -19.10 10.71 31.94
CA ASP A 133 -19.69 9.57 32.63
C ASP A 133 -19.13 8.21 32.18
N PHE A 134 -18.41 8.17 31.05
CA PHE A 134 -17.91 6.93 30.48
C PHE A 134 -16.57 7.09 29.75
N PRO A 135 -15.46 7.29 30.50
CA PRO A 135 -14.15 7.62 29.94
C PRO A 135 -13.53 6.51 29.08
N GLN A 136 -14.00 5.26 29.19
CA GLN A 136 -13.52 4.16 28.34
C GLN A 136 -13.87 4.34 26.85
N LEU A 137 -14.81 5.24 26.55
CA LEU A 137 -15.28 5.53 25.19
C LEU A 137 -14.40 6.55 24.44
N GLN A 138 -13.40 7.11 25.13
CA GLN A 138 -12.47 8.13 24.65
C GLN A 138 -11.10 7.51 24.38
#